data_AF-A0A928IGM5-F1
#
_entry.id   AF-A0A928IGM5-F1
#
_cell.length_a   1.000
_cell.length_b   1.000
_cell.length_c   1.000
_cell.angle_alpha   90.00
_cell.angle_beta   90.00
_cell.angle_gamma   90.00
#
_symmetry.space_group_name_H-M   'P 1'
#
loop_
_entity.id
_entity.type
_entity.pdbx_description
1 polymer ?
#
loop_
_entity_poly.entity_id
_entity_poly.type
_entity_poly.pdbx_seq_one_letter_code
_entity_poly.pdbx_strand_id
1 'polypeptide(L)' 'MKKLDLTKYGILNTTEVVYNPSYEELFKAETDPTLEGFEKGQVTELGAVNVMTGIYTGRSPKDKFIVMDDTS' A
#
# COMPACT_ATOMS: atom_id res chain seq x y z
N MET A 1 7.16 -14.43 17.51
CA MET A 1 6.31 -14.08 16.35
C MET A 1 6.55 -15.13 15.26
N LYS A 2 5.50 -15.67 14.63
CA LYS A 2 5.66 -16.65 13.54
C LYS A 2 6.14 -15.90 12.29
N LYS A 3 7.22 -16.36 11.66
CA LYS A 3 7.71 -15.78 10.40
C LYS A 3 6.60 -15.93 9.35
N LEU A 4 6.14 -14.81 8.81
CA LEU A 4 5.07 -14.82 7.81
C LEU A 4 5.64 -15.41 6.52
N ASP A 5 5.09 -16.54 6.09
CA ASP A 5 5.49 -17.18 4.85
C ASP A 5 4.64 -16.65 3.69
N LEU A 6 5.26 -15.85 2.83
CA LEU A 6 4.64 -15.24 1.66
C LEU A 6 4.78 -16.11 0.40
N THR A 7 5.61 -17.17 0.41
CA THR A 7 5.86 -17.97 -0.80
C THR A 7 4.62 -18.74 -1.24
N LYS A 8 3.70 -19.04 -0.31
CA LYS A 8 2.37 -19.62 -0.61
C LYS A 8 1.51 -18.72 -1.51
N TYR A 9 1.80 -17.42 -1.58
CA TYR A 9 1.13 -16.46 -2.47
C TYR A 9 1.95 -16.14 -3.72
N GLY A 10 3.08 -16.84 -3.94
CA GLY A 10 3.96 -16.62 -5.07
C GLY A 10 4.94 -15.44 -4.91
N ILE A 11 5.00 -14.80 -3.73
CA ILE A 11 5.95 -13.70 -3.48
C ILE A 11 7.27 -14.30 -3.00
N LEU A 12 8.33 -14.07 -3.78
CA LEU A 12 9.68 -14.59 -3.55
C LEU A 12 10.66 -13.42 -3.32
N ASN A 13 11.80 -13.70 -2.71
CA ASN A 13 12.92 -12.75 -2.54
C ASN A 13 12.56 -11.43 -1.83
N THR A 14 11.59 -11.46 -0.91
CA THR A 14 11.25 -10.30 -0.09
C THR A 14 12.44 -9.88 0.77
N THR A 15 12.84 -8.62 0.69
CA THR A 15 13.94 -8.03 1.46
C THR A 15 13.55 -7.78 2.92
N GLU A 16 12.34 -7.26 3.14
CA GLU A 16 11.82 -6.90 4.46
C GLU A 16 10.30 -7.10 4.53
N VAL A 17 9.80 -7.47 5.71
CA VAL A 17 8.36 -7.54 6.01
C VAL A 17 8.07 -6.69 7.23
N VAL A 18 7.41 -5.56 7.02
CA VAL A 18 6.86 -4.72 8.09
C VAL A 18 5.44 -5.19 8.40
N TYR A 19 5.23 -5.79 9.57
CA TYR A 19 3.96 -6.41 9.95
C TYR A 19 3.32 -5.70 11.15
N ASN A 20 2.06 -5.29 10.99
CA ASN A 20 1.31 -4.47 11.96
C ASN A 20 2.08 -3.19 12.36
N PRO A 21 2.48 -2.35 11.38
CA PRO A 21 3.13 -1.08 11.71
C PRO A 21 2.21 -0.21 12.56
N SER A 22 2.82 0.47 13.52
CA SER A 22 2.18 1.54 14.29
C SER A 22 1.93 2.77 13.42
N TYR A 23 1.01 3.64 13.85
CA TYR A 23 0.77 4.92 13.17
C TYR A 23 2.01 5.80 13.08
N GLU A 24 2.90 5.75 14.08
CA GLU A 24 4.15 6.52 14.06
C GLU A 24 5.13 6.00 13.00
N GLU A 25 5.21 4.68 12.82
CA GLU A 25 6.03 4.08 11.77
C GLU A 25 5.46 4.39 10.38
N LEU A 26 4.14 4.33 10.21
CA LEU A 26 3.47 4.74 8.97
C LEU A 26 3.75 6.22 8.65
N PHE A 27 3.56 7.11 9.61
CA PHE A 27 3.81 8.54 9.41
C PHE A 27 5.27 8.82 8.98
N LYS A 28 6.25 8.16 9.62
CA LYS A 28 7.66 8.30 9.25
C LYS A 28 7.93 7.77 7.84
N ALA A 29 7.37 6.61 7.49
CA ALA A 29 7.53 6.03 6.16
C ALA A 29 6.90 6.91 5.07
N GLU A 30 5.68 7.41 5.29
CA GLU A 30 4.94 8.25 4.33
C GLU A 30 5.56 9.65 4.13
N THR A 31 6.35 10.14 5.10
CA THR A 31 6.98 11.47 5.05
C THR A 31 8.48 11.42 4.70
N ASP A 32 8.97 10.27 4.24
CA ASP A 32 10.35 10.11 3.82
C ASP A 32 10.66 11.04 2.60
N PRO A 33 11.69 11.90 2.69
CA PRO A 33 12.01 12.86 1.63
C PRO A 33 12.49 12.22 0.33
N THR A 34 12.82 10.92 0.34
CA THR A 34 13.27 10.16 -0.84
C THR A 34 12.11 9.64 -1.69
N LEU A 35 10.86 9.72 -1.21
CA LEU A 35 9.69 9.26 -1.97
C LEU A 35 9.39 10.16 -3.17
N GLU A 36 9.04 9.52 -4.28
CA GLU A 36 8.77 10.16 -5.56
C GLU A 36 7.38 9.82 -6.09
N GLY A 37 6.90 10.61 -7.05
CA GLY A 37 5.63 10.34 -7.75
C GLY A 37 4.42 10.26 -6.81
N PHE A 38 3.68 9.16 -6.88
CA PHE A 38 2.45 8.92 -6.09
C PHE A 38 2.70 8.31 -4.71
N GLU A 39 3.95 7.94 -4.40
CA GLU A 39 4.32 7.42 -3.08
C GLU A 39 4.51 8.54 -2.06
N LYS A 40 4.83 9.74 -2.53
CA LYS A 40 5.14 10.90 -1.68
C LYS A 40 3.94 11.39 -0.87
N GLY A 41 4.07 11.35 0.46
CA GLY A 41 3.19 12.03 1.39
C GLY A 41 3.60 13.49 1.65
N GLN A 42 2.61 14.35 1.84
CA GLN A 42 2.79 15.73 2.29
C GLN A 42 2.04 15.97 3.59
N VAL A 43 2.73 16.50 4.61
CA VAL A 43 2.08 16.94 5.85
C VAL A 43 1.36 18.27 5.61
N THR A 44 0.06 18.27 5.82
CA THR A 44 -0.81 19.45 5.72
C THR A 44 -0.65 20.37 6.94
N GLU A 45 -1.18 21.59 6.86
CA GLU A 45 -1.21 22.52 8.00
C GLU A 45 -1.98 21.98 9.22
N LEU A 46 -2.88 21.01 8.99
CA LEU A 46 -3.66 20.34 10.03
C LEU A 46 -2.91 19.14 10.65
N GLY A 47 -1.69 18.86 10.21
CA GLY A 47 -0.85 17.76 10.70
C GLY A 47 -1.19 16.38 10.11
N ALA A 48 -2.18 16.29 9.23
CA ALA A 48 -2.51 15.05 8.51
C ALA A 48 -1.65 14.89 7.25
N VAL A 49 -1.33 13.65 6.89
CA VAL A 49 -0.65 13.32 5.64
C VAL A 49 -1.65 13.29 4.47
N ASN A 50 -1.28 13.93 3.36
CA ASN A 50 -2.00 13.88 2.09
C ASN A 50 -1.14 13.22 1.01
N VAL A 51 -1.77 12.43 0.14
CA VAL A 51 -1.16 11.79 -1.03
C VAL A 51 -1.97 12.08 -2.29
N MET A 52 -1.34 11.99 -3.45
CA MET A 52 -1.98 12.18 -4.76
C MET A 52 -2.02 10.87 -5.53
N THR A 53 -3.19 10.47 -6.04
CA THR A 53 -3.40 9.20 -6.75
C THR A 53 -3.42 9.33 -8.29
N GLY A 54 -3.00 10.49 -8.80
CA GLY A 54 -2.94 10.77 -10.24
C GLY A 54 -4.32 10.75 -10.89
N ILE A 55 -4.45 9.97 -11.97
CA ILE A 55 -5.72 9.86 -12.73
C ILE A 55 -6.77 8.99 -12.01
N TYR A 56 -6.34 8.17 -11.03
CA TYR A 56 -7.21 7.25 -10.31
C TYR A 56 -7.87 7.95 -9.11
N THR A 57 -8.72 8.93 -9.40
CA THR A 57 -9.43 9.76 -8.40
C THR A 57 -10.76 9.15 -7.95
N GLY A 58 -11.07 7.93 -8.38
CA GLY A 58 -12.29 7.22 -8.06
C GLY A 58 -12.23 5.74 -8.44
N ARG A 59 -13.36 5.05 -8.31
CA ARG A 59 -13.47 3.63 -8.68
C ARG A 59 -13.49 3.47 -10.20
N SER A 60 -12.86 2.40 -10.70
CA SER A 60 -12.95 1.95 -12.10
C SER A 60 -13.86 0.72 -12.22
N PRO A 61 -15.20 0.87 -12.26
CA PRO A 61 -16.12 -0.27 -12.27
C PRO A 61 -15.97 -1.17 -13.50
N LYS A 62 -15.42 -0.66 -14.61
CA LYS A 62 -15.17 -1.43 -15.83
C LYS A 62 -13.97 -2.38 -15.73
N ASP A 63 -13.09 -2.16 -14.77
CA ASP A 63 -11.88 -2.98 -14.57
C ASP A 63 -12.08 -4.03 -13.47
N LYS A 64 -13.31 -4.19 -12.95
CA LYS A 64 -13.65 -5.20 -11.95
C LYS A 64 -14.09 -6.49 -12.65
N PHE A 65 -13.36 -7.57 -12.41
CA PHE A 65 -13.66 -8.91 -12.92
C PHE A 65 -13.84 -9.90 -11.76
N ILE A 66 -14.60 -10.95 -12.00
CA ILE A 66 -14.76 -12.10 -11.10
C ILE A 66 -14.24 -13.31 -11.87
N VAL A 67 -13.39 -14.12 -11.24
CA VAL A 67 -12.93 -15.39 -11.82
C VAL A 67 -14.16 -16.29 -11.98
N MET A 68 -14.40 -16.78 -13.19
CA MET A 68 -15.48 -17.74 -13.45
C MET A 68 -14.92 -19.15 -13.24
N ASP A 69 -15.44 -19.84 -12.23
CA ASP A 69 -15.10 -21.22 -11.87
C ASP A 69 -16.31 -21.96 -11.27
N ASP A 70 -16.12 -23.21 -10.84
CA ASP A 70 -17.20 -24.05 -10.29
C ASP A 70 -17.69 -23.59 -8.90
N THR A 71 -17.04 -22.60 -8.27
CA THR A 71 -17.44 -22.01 -6.98
C THR A 71 -18.20 -20.70 -7.12
N SER A 72 -18.34 -20.21 -8.35
CA SER A 72 -18.99 -18.95 -8.72
C SER A 72 -20.51 -19.00 -8.61
#